data_AF-A0A837CAF6-F1
#
_entry.id   AF-A0A837CAF6-F1
#
_cell.length_a   1.000
_cell.length_b   1.000
_cell.length_c   1.000
_cell.angle_alpha   90.00
_cell.angle_beta   90.00
_cell.angle_gamma   90.00
#
_symmetry.space_group_name_H-M   'P 1'
#
loop_
_entity.id
_entity.type
_entity.pdbx_description
1 polymer ?
#
loop_
_entity_poly.entity_id
_entity_poly.type
_entity_poly.pdbx_seq_one_letter_code
_entity_poly.pdbx_strand_id
1 'polypeptide(L)'
;MASAALEDDTLYAFDGRTMTPVISANEFEAPQRKWTTLYFVVKTAGDDRAGAIVIKTARLGPQLTSDRPDYGRVLLRRSGVGSNCGSQRSYLNSVSTLAYEAYHDLGYDRGEILERPDGSDTGLTTLQHFHTGYDATDYASRDQKCRRTDDKKRYDGSYEARSNRSQFSFVTDIVDHGISGAASQAASGGFRWVASLIVPPASANRENLRERRVEIKPYQTVAGIACVPFRISPRGTAQVIRVNDLDRRKQVGFDFGRVKEIRLGPTTGGEP
;
A
#
# COMPACT_ATOMS: atom_id res chain seq x y z
N MET A 1 28.47 18.23 6.16
CA MET A 1 27.55 17.76 7.22
C MET A 1 27.43 16.26 7.08
N ALA A 2 27.87 15.52 8.08
CA ALA A 2 27.98 14.06 8.00
C ALA A 2 26.59 13.44 7.83
N SER A 3 26.38 12.77 6.70
CA SER A 3 25.45 11.67 6.54
C SER A 3 25.79 10.62 7.61
N ALA A 4 25.27 10.76 8.83
CA ALA A 4 25.05 9.61 9.68
C ALA A 4 24.23 8.63 8.83
N ALA A 5 24.81 7.46 8.56
CA ALA A 5 24.47 6.62 7.42
C ALA A 5 22.97 6.32 7.37
N LEU A 6 22.23 7.02 6.49
CA LEU A 6 20.84 6.69 6.25
C LEU A 6 20.79 5.23 5.77
N GLU A 7 19.94 4.46 6.44
CA GLU A 7 19.70 3.06 6.18
C GLU A 7 18.57 2.91 5.16
N ASP A 8 18.73 1.87 4.37
CA ASP A 8 17.81 1.55 3.29
C ASP A 8 16.51 0.93 3.82
N ASP A 9 15.38 1.31 3.21
CA ASP A 9 14.01 1.04 3.65
C ASP A 9 13.74 1.42 5.10
N THR A 10 14.34 2.50 5.60
CA THR A 10 14.12 2.94 6.98
C THR A 10 13.30 4.22 7.01
N LEU A 11 12.42 4.30 8.01
CA LEU A 11 11.60 5.48 8.23
C LEU A 11 12.33 6.45 9.15
N TYR A 12 12.38 7.72 8.79
CA TYR A 12 13.04 8.76 9.57
C TYR A 12 12.10 9.93 9.88
N ALA A 13 12.26 10.52 11.05
CA ALA A 13 11.70 11.82 11.39
C ALA A 13 12.80 12.89 11.29
N PHE A 14 12.45 14.07 10.78
CA PHE A 14 13.33 15.24 10.75
C PHE A 14 12.84 16.29 11.73
N ASP A 15 13.71 16.72 12.65
CA ASP A 15 13.40 17.75 13.65
C ASP A 15 13.85 19.16 13.24
N GLY A 16 14.36 19.34 12.03
CA GLY A 16 14.98 20.58 11.55
C GLY A 16 16.51 20.58 11.61
N ARG A 17 17.12 19.59 12.26
CA ARG A 17 18.58 19.45 12.40
C ARG A 17 19.08 18.03 12.11
N THR A 18 18.34 17.02 12.55
CA THR A 18 18.78 15.62 12.52
C THR A 18 17.69 14.71 11.96
N MET A 19 18.11 13.73 11.16
CA MET A 19 17.27 12.60 10.74
C MET A 19 17.41 11.48 11.76
N THR A 20 16.33 11.17 12.47
CA THR A 20 16.32 10.10 13.50
C THR A 20 15.45 8.93 13.00
N PRO A 21 15.95 7.68 13.03
CA PRO A 21 15.15 6.54 12.61
C PRO A 21 13.95 6.38 13.56
N VAL A 22 12.78 6.14 12.97
CA VAL A 22 11.54 5.83 13.70
C VAL A 22 11.45 4.32 13.83
N ILE A 23 11.59 3.82 15.05
CA ILE A 23 11.61 2.39 15.36
C ILE A 23 10.30 1.95 16.03
N SER A 24 9.50 2.87 16.55
CA SER A 24 8.21 2.57 17.17
C SER A 24 7.15 3.65 16.93
N ALA A 25 5.89 3.24 16.90
CA ALA A 25 4.75 4.15 16.88
C ALA A 25 4.58 4.93 18.20
N ASN A 26 5.15 4.45 19.31
CA ASN A 26 5.09 5.11 20.62
C ASN A 26 5.84 6.46 20.62
N GLU A 27 6.76 6.66 19.67
CA GLU A 27 7.45 7.93 19.45
C GLU A 27 6.48 9.07 19.04
N PHE A 28 5.23 8.73 18.70
CA PHE A 28 4.16 9.67 18.35
C PHE A 28 3.21 10.00 19.51
N GLU A 29 3.56 9.68 20.77
CA GLU A 29 2.73 9.93 21.97
C GLU A 29 2.78 11.37 22.54
N ALA A 30 3.77 12.18 22.17
CA ALA A 30 3.99 13.53 22.71
C ALA A 30 2.97 14.59 22.19
N PRO A 31 2.71 15.71 22.90
CA PRO A 31 1.46 16.44 22.78
C PRO A 31 1.27 17.19 21.45
N GLN A 32 0.03 17.13 20.94
CA GLN A 32 -0.60 18.05 19.98
C GLN A 32 0.10 18.36 18.65
N ARG A 33 1.03 17.55 18.14
CA ARG A 33 1.43 17.70 16.73
C ARG A 33 0.24 17.32 15.84
N LYS A 34 -0.40 18.32 15.19
CA LYS A 34 -1.48 18.07 14.20
C LYS A 34 -0.99 17.18 13.06
N TRP A 35 0.29 17.32 12.69
CA TRP A 35 0.96 16.57 11.65
C TRP A 35 2.44 16.38 11.99
N THR A 36 3.02 15.26 11.55
CA THR A 36 4.47 15.04 11.48
C THR A 36 4.84 14.59 10.07
N THR A 37 6.01 15.01 9.58
CA THR A 37 6.54 14.57 8.29
C THR A 37 7.57 13.47 8.55
N LEU A 38 7.34 12.32 7.93
CA LEU A 38 8.26 11.19 7.92
C LEU A 38 8.87 11.04 6.54
N TYR A 39 10.04 10.45 6.49
CA TYR A 39 10.79 10.19 5.27
C TYR A 39 11.07 8.71 5.20
N PHE A 40 10.57 8.05 4.15
CA PHE A 40 11.01 6.70 3.83
C PHE A 40 12.27 6.81 2.97
N VAL A 41 13.38 6.25 3.45
CA VAL A 41 14.64 6.26 2.73
C VAL A 41 14.73 5.04 1.84
N VAL A 42 14.95 5.29 0.55
CA VAL A 42 15.38 4.30 -0.42
C VAL A 42 16.85 4.53 -0.71
N LYS A 43 17.67 3.48 -0.62
CA LYS A 43 19.10 3.53 -0.91
C LYS A 43 19.52 2.35 -1.78
N THR A 44 20.46 2.58 -2.69
CA THR A 44 21.03 1.55 -3.58
C THR A 44 22.55 1.53 -3.45
N ALA A 45 23.20 0.54 -4.07
CA ALA A 45 24.65 0.39 -4.06
C ALA A 45 25.39 1.36 -5.02
N GLY A 46 24.75 2.47 -5.43
CA GLY A 46 25.35 3.51 -6.26
C GLY A 46 24.61 3.78 -7.57
N ASP A 47 23.83 2.81 -8.07
CA ASP A 47 23.02 2.99 -9.27
C ASP A 47 21.67 3.63 -8.96
N ASP A 48 21.26 4.60 -9.77
CA ASP A 48 19.96 5.23 -9.58
C ASP A 48 18.81 4.34 -10.04
N ARG A 49 17.75 4.28 -9.23
CA ARG A 49 16.52 3.53 -9.52
C ARG A 49 15.27 4.37 -9.33
N ALA A 50 14.26 4.03 -10.11
CA ALA A 50 12.91 4.55 -10.03
C ALA A 50 11.96 3.49 -9.46
N GLY A 51 10.91 3.94 -8.79
CA GLY A 51 9.89 3.04 -8.26
C GLY A 51 8.67 3.77 -7.73
N ALA A 52 7.84 3.06 -6.99
CA ALA A 52 6.75 3.64 -6.22
C ALA A 52 6.62 2.97 -4.87
N ILE A 53 6.36 3.78 -3.84
CA ILE A 53 5.97 3.28 -2.52
C ILE A 53 4.47 3.45 -2.31
N VAL A 54 3.90 2.49 -1.58
CA VAL A 54 2.57 2.60 -1.00
C VAL A 54 2.71 2.76 0.51
N ILE A 55 2.11 3.82 1.02
CA ILE A 55 2.10 4.17 2.44
C ILE A 55 0.69 3.93 2.96
N LYS A 56 0.56 3.05 3.93
CA LYS A 56 -0.70 2.71 4.60
C LYS A 56 -0.64 3.23 6.02
N THR A 57 -1.65 3.99 6.43
CA THR A 57 -1.80 4.45 7.80
C THR A 57 -3.18 4.14 8.30
N ALA A 58 -3.28 3.72 9.55
CA ALA A 58 -4.55 3.43 10.20
C ALA A 58 -4.42 3.63 11.71
N ARG A 59 -5.54 3.45 12.41
CA ARG A 59 -5.60 3.45 13.87
C ARG A 59 -6.18 2.13 14.36
N LEU A 60 -5.49 1.49 15.31
CA LEU A 60 -5.97 0.31 16.01
C LEU A 60 -7.03 0.69 17.06
N GLY A 61 -8.08 -0.11 17.17
CA GLY A 61 -8.98 -0.11 18.30
C GLY A 61 -10.45 -0.09 17.90
N PRO A 62 -11.37 -0.26 18.85
CA PRO A 62 -12.78 -0.34 18.57
C PRO A 62 -13.28 0.94 17.89
N GLN A 63 -14.34 0.78 17.10
CA GLN A 63 -15.12 1.90 16.61
C GLN A 63 -15.61 2.73 17.80
N LEU A 64 -15.29 4.01 17.80
CA LEU A 64 -15.84 4.95 18.77
C LEU A 64 -17.12 5.57 18.19
N THR A 65 -18.08 5.88 19.05
CA THR A 65 -19.30 6.62 18.68
C THR A 65 -19.01 7.99 18.09
N SER A 66 -17.84 8.56 18.36
CA SER A 66 -17.34 9.81 17.78
C SER A 66 -16.71 9.64 16.40
N ASP A 67 -16.60 8.41 15.89
CA ASP A 67 -15.98 8.16 14.59
C ASP A 67 -16.87 8.72 13.49
N ARG A 68 -16.34 9.74 12.82
CA ARG A 68 -16.92 10.40 11.64
C ARG A 68 -17.21 9.36 10.54
N PRO A 69 -17.95 9.74 9.46
CA PRO A 69 -18.31 8.85 8.34
C PRO A 69 -17.17 8.06 7.68
N ASP A 70 -15.91 8.33 8.03
CA ASP A 70 -14.72 7.69 7.49
C ASP A 70 -14.48 6.25 8.00
N TYR A 71 -15.19 5.77 9.03
CA TYR A 71 -15.01 4.39 9.55
C TYR A 71 -15.31 3.30 8.49
N GLY A 72 -16.24 3.56 7.58
CA GLY A 72 -16.58 2.65 6.48
C GLY A 72 -15.81 2.90 5.19
N ARG A 73 -14.76 3.73 5.22
CA ARG A 73 -14.06 4.19 4.02
C ARG A 73 -12.54 4.08 4.15
N VAL A 74 -11.89 3.88 3.02
CA VAL A 74 -10.45 4.04 2.88
C VAL A 74 -10.18 5.34 2.13
N LEU A 75 -9.44 6.26 2.75
CA LEU A 75 -9.01 7.50 2.13
C LEU A 75 -7.87 7.24 1.16
N LEU A 76 -7.99 7.73 -0.06
CA LEU A 76 -7.08 7.50 -1.16
C LEU A 76 -6.32 8.78 -1.49
N ARG A 77 -5.00 8.70 -1.59
CA ARG A 77 -4.17 9.82 -2.02
C ARG A 77 -3.07 9.37 -2.97
N ARG A 78 -2.92 10.06 -4.07
CA ARG A 78 -1.79 9.92 -4.98
C ARG A 78 -1.04 11.24 -4.98
N SER A 79 0.21 11.21 -4.56
CA SER A 79 1.10 12.37 -4.61
C SER A 79 1.93 12.26 -5.88
N GLY A 80 1.73 13.20 -6.80
CA GLY A 80 2.38 13.22 -8.10
C GLY A 80 3.67 14.03 -8.05
N VAL A 81 4.79 13.37 -8.31
CA VAL A 81 5.83 13.93 -9.16
C VAL A 81 6.29 12.82 -10.09
N GLY A 82 6.23 13.09 -11.40
CA GLY A 82 6.95 12.41 -12.48
C GLY A 82 6.99 10.88 -12.47
N SER A 83 6.11 10.26 -13.26
CA SER A 83 6.35 8.95 -13.84
C SER A 83 6.07 9.08 -15.33
N ASN A 84 6.94 8.55 -16.18
CA ASN A 84 6.67 8.49 -17.63
C ASN A 84 5.63 7.41 -17.96
N CYS A 85 5.25 6.61 -16.97
CA CYS A 85 4.43 5.45 -17.10
C CYS A 85 2.98 5.76 -16.72
N GLY A 86 2.21 6.21 -17.72
CA GLY A 86 0.74 6.29 -17.63
C GLY A 86 0.16 7.62 -17.15
N SER A 87 -1.11 7.83 -17.48
CA SER A 87 -1.82 9.08 -17.22
C SER A 87 -2.42 9.14 -15.81
N GLN A 88 -2.36 10.32 -15.20
CA GLN A 88 -3.03 10.60 -13.94
C GLN A 88 -4.51 10.89 -14.22
N ARG A 89 -5.38 9.94 -13.90
CA ARG A 89 -6.84 10.10 -14.00
C ARG A 89 -7.42 10.64 -12.69
N SER A 90 -8.48 11.44 -12.79
CA SER A 90 -9.25 11.89 -11.62
C SER A 90 -9.98 10.71 -10.97
N TYR A 91 -10.04 10.71 -9.64
CA TYR A 91 -10.68 9.68 -8.82
C TYR A 91 -11.32 10.34 -7.60
N LEU A 92 -12.32 9.68 -7.00
CA LEU A 92 -12.84 10.06 -5.70
C LEU A 92 -11.78 9.77 -4.63
N ASN A 93 -11.55 10.71 -3.72
CA ASN A 93 -10.52 10.61 -2.68
C ASN A 93 -10.81 9.53 -1.60
N SER A 94 -11.82 8.69 -1.78
CA SER A 94 -12.16 7.60 -0.88
C SER A 94 -13.04 6.55 -1.54
N VAL A 95 -12.96 5.30 -1.06
CA VAL A 95 -13.86 4.19 -1.39
C VAL A 95 -14.38 3.53 -0.12
N SER A 96 -15.41 2.69 -0.22
CA SER A 96 -15.83 1.89 0.93
C SER A 96 -14.75 0.88 1.29
N THR A 97 -14.67 0.53 2.58
CA THR A 97 -13.76 -0.52 3.07
C THR A 97 -14.00 -1.85 2.35
N LEU A 98 -15.26 -2.22 2.15
CA LEU A 98 -15.62 -3.46 1.44
C LEU A 98 -15.12 -3.48 -0.01
N ALA A 99 -15.28 -2.37 -0.75
CA ALA A 99 -14.79 -2.29 -2.12
C ALA A 99 -13.25 -2.35 -2.17
N TYR A 100 -12.58 -1.69 -1.22
CA TYR A 100 -11.13 -1.71 -1.09
C TYR A 100 -10.61 -3.13 -0.87
N GLU A 101 -11.17 -3.85 0.10
CA GLU A 101 -10.79 -5.22 0.44
C GLU A 101 -11.14 -6.19 -0.70
N ALA A 102 -12.32 -6.09 -1.31
CA ALA A 102 -12.65 -6.94 -2.46
C ALA A 102 -11.61 -6.80 -3.59
N TYR A 103 -11.16 -5.58 -3.85
CA TYR A 103 -10.16 -5.34 -4.90
C TYR A 103 -8.76 -5.80 -4.49
N HIS A 104 -8.27 -5.42 -3.32
CA HIS A 104 -6.88 -5.61 -2.90
C HIS A 104 -6.59 -6.94 -2.22
N ASP A 105 -7.58 -7.50 -1.54
CA ASP A 105 -7.43 -8.68 -0.70
C ASP A 105 -7.96 -9.94 -1.40
N LEU A 106 -9.02 -9.78 -2.21
CA LEU A 106 -9.68 -10.88 -2.91
C LEU A 106 -9.40 -10.89 -4.42
N GLY A 107 -8.89 -9.79 -4.97
CA GLY A 107 -8.57 -9.67 -6.39
C GLY A 107 -9.79 -9.51 -7.29
N TYR A 108 -10.92 -9.02 -6.78
CA TYR A 108 -12.13 -8.79 -7.57
C TYR A 108 -11.91 -7.66 -8.59
N ASP A 109 -12.30 -7.92 -9.84
CA ASP A 109 -12.26 -6.94 -10.93
C ASP A 109 -13.68 -6.53 -11.40
N ARG A 110 -14.73 -7.01 -10.72
CA ARG A 110 -16.15 -6.77 -11.03
C ARG A 110 -17.08 -7.19 -9.88
N GLY A 111 -18.36 -6.84 -9.98
CA GLY A 111 -19.44 -7.31 -9.10
C GLY A 111 -20.03 -6.24 -8.18
N GLU A 112 -21.19 -6.51 -7.56
CA GLU A 112 -22.02 -5.52 -6.84
C GLU A 112 -21.33 -4.82 -5.67
N ILE A 113 -20.33 -5.45 -5.03
CA ILE A 113 -19.52 -4.82 -3.98
C ILE A 113 -18.63 -3.71 -4.56
N LEU A 114 -18.22 -3.87 -5.83
CA LEU A 114 -17.34 -2.98 -6.56
C LEU A 114 -18.08 -2.03 -7.49
N GLU A 115 -19.31 -2.37 -7.90
CA GLU A 115 -20.12 -1.74 -8.93
C GLU A 115 -21.45 -1.23 -8.37
N ARG A 116 -21.91 -0.05 -8.83
CA ARG A 116 -23.28 0.40 -8.55
C ARG A 116 -24.23 -0.12 -9.64
N PRO A 117 -25.47 -0.53 -9.29
CA PRO A 117 -26.45 -1.00 -10.28
C PRO A 117 -26.79 0.01 -11.38
N ASP A 118 -26.60 1.31 -11.11
CA ASP A 118 -26.92 2.42 -12.01
C ASP A 118 -25.78 2.79 -12.98
N GLY A 119 -24.63 2.11 -12.92
CA GLY A 119 -23.47 2.38 -13.78
C GLY A 119 -22.71 3.66 -13.48
N SER A 120 -23.05 4.39 -12.40
CA SER A 120 -22.29 5.57 -11.93
C SER A 120 -20.95 5.19 -11.32
N ASP A 121 -20.03 6.17 -11.17
CA ASP A 121 -18.65 5.97 -10.64
C ASP A 121 -18.60 4.95 -9.49
N THR A 122 -17.99 3.82 -9.80
CA THR A 122 -17.99 2.65 -8.94
C THR A 122 -16.77 2.64 -8.02
N GLY A 123 -16.79 1.79 -6.98
CA GLY A 123 -15.60 1.54 -6.16
C GLY A 123 -14.43 1.07 -7.04
N LEU A 124 -14.72 0.25 -8.05
CA LEU A 124 -13.75 -0.21 -9.04
C LEU A 124 -13.18 0.93 -9.89
N THR A 125 -14.01 1.78 -10.50
CA THR A 125 -13.53 2.91 -11.32
C THR A 125 -12.65 3.84 -10.49
N THR A 126 -13.07 4.13 -9.26
CA THR A 126 -12.29 4.95 -8.33
C THR A 126 -10.92 4.33 -8.04
N LEU A 127 -10.87 3.02 -7.74
CA LEU A 127 -9.61 2.31 -7.48
C LEU A 127 -8.71 2.26 -8.73
N GLN A 128 -9.26 1.93 -9.89
CA GLN A 128 -8.51 1.89 -11.15
C GLN A 128 -7.91 3.24 -11.52
N HIS A 129 -8.63 4.33 -11.25
CA HIS A 129 -8.16 5.70 -11.47
C HIS A 129 -7.24 6.21 -10.37
N PHE A 130 -7.37 5.72 -9.13
CA PHE A 130 -6.45 5.99 -8.02
C PHE A 130 -5.05 5.42 -8.31
N HIS A 131 -5.00 4.19 -8.84
CA HIS A 131 -3.77 3.59 -9.30
C HIS A 131 -3.19 4.29 -10.53
N THR A 132 -1.87 4.26 -10.62
CA THR A 132 -1.10 4.91 -11.70
C THR A 132 0.02 3.98 -12.15
N GLY A 133 0.73 4.33 -13.23
CA GLY A 133 1.97 3.64 -13.56
C GLY A 133 3.18 4.36 -12.96
N TYR A 134 4.27 3.61 -12.78
CA TYR A 134 5.54 4.09 -12.28
C TYR A 134 6.68 3.51 -13.12
N ASP A 135 7.78 4.25 -13.18
CA ASP A 135 9.02 3.78 -13.77
C ASP A 135 9.59 2.66 -12.88
N ALA A 136 9.69 1.44 -13.42
CA ALA A 136 10.13 0.24 -12.70
C ALA A 136 11.55 -0.13 -13.16
N THR A 137 12.52 -0.08 -12.24
CA THR A 137 13.95 -0.28 -12.59
C THR A 137 14.45 -1.67 -12.21
N ASP A 138 14.03 -2.17 -11.05
CA ASP A 138 14.51 -3.43 -10.50
C ASP A 138 13.59 -4.63 -10.82
N TYR A 139 12.53 -4.41 -11.59
CA TYR A 139 11.58 -5.45 -11.96
C TYR A 139 12.08 -6.35 -13.10
N ALA A 140 11.69 -7.63 -13.07
CA ALA A 140 12.29 -8.79 -13.75
C ALA A 140 12.41 -8.78 -15.30
N SER A 141 12.16 -7.66 -15.99
CA SER A 141 12.53 -7.47 -17.39
C SER A 141 13.24 -6.13 -17.57
N ARG A 142 14.48 -6.15 -18.10
CA ARG A 142 15.26 -4.94 -18.43
C ARG A 142 14.57 -4.03 -19.44
N ASP A 143 13.62 -4.57 -20.21
CA ASP A 143 12.92 -3.85 -21.28
C ASP A 143 11.60 -3.23 -20.81
N GLN A 144 11.07 -3.64 -19.65
CA GLN A 144 9.81 -3.13 -19.13
C GLN A 144 10.04 -2.00 -18.13
N LYS A 145 10.13 -0.78 -18.65
CA LYS A 145 10.27 0.43 -17.82
C LYS A 145 9.00 0.85 -17.11
N CYS A 146 7.83 0.36 -17.52
CA CYS A 146 6.55 0.80 -16.99
C CYS A 146 5.75 -0.31 -16.33
N ARG A 147 5.38 -0.08 -15.07
CA ARG A 147 4.52 -0.96 -14.30
C ARG A 147 3.38 -0.21 -13.64
N ARG A 148 2.20 -0.82 -13.54
CA ARG A 148 1.07 -0.26 -12.78
C ARG A 148 1.18 -0.57 -11.29
N THR A 149 0.77 0.37 -10.43
CA THR A 149 0.75 0.18 -8.98
C THR A 149 -0.24 -0.89 -8.50
N ASP A 150 -1.18 -1.33 -9.35
CA ASP A 150 -2.15 -2.41 -9.09
C ASP A 150 -1.96 -3.61 -10.03
N ASP A 151 -0.82 -3.70 -10.70
CA ASP A 151 -0.54 -4.79 -11.62
C ASP A 151 -0.61 -6.14 -10.90
N LYS A 152 -1.42 -7.05 -11.43
CA LYS A 152 -1.68 -8.39 -10.89
C LYS A 152 -0.81 -9.49 -11.52
N LYS A 153 -0.04 -9.12 -12.54
CA LYS A 153 0.71 -10.07 -13.37
C LYS A 153 2.21 -9.86 -13.27
N ARG A 154 2.92 -10.94 -13.57
CA ARG A 154 4.33 -10.93 -13.87
C ARG A 154 4.63 -10.23 -15.20
N TYR A 155 5.89 -9.92 -15.47
CA TYR A 155 6.32 -9.36 -16.77
C TYR A 155 5.98 -10.26 -17.96
N ASP A 156 5.97 -11.59 -17.74
CA ASP A 156 5.60 -12.60 -18.73
C ASP A 156 4.07 -12.78 -18.87
N GLY A 157 3.28 -11.98 -18.15
CA GLY A 157 1.82 -12.04 -18.13
C GLY A 157 1.23 -13.15 -17.26
N SER A 158 2.06 -13.98 -16.61
CA SER A 158 1.62 -15.01 -15.68
C SER A 158 1.10 -14.41 -14.37
N TYR A 159 0.36 -15.20 -13.61
CA TYR A 159 -0.20 -14.77 -12.32
C TYR A 159 0.91 -14.54 -11.28
N GLU A 160 0.85 -13.43 -10.55
CA GLU A 160 1.71 -13.13 -9.42
C GLU A 160 0.85 -13.04 -8.15
N ALA A 161 0.94 -14.02 -7.25
CA ALA A 161 0.18 -13.98 -6.00
C ALA A 161 0.52 -12.73 -5.19
N ARG A 162 1.81 -12.49 -4.95
CA ARG A 162 2.37 -11.28 -4.30
C ARG A 162 2.46 -10.09 -5.26
N SER A 163 1.40 -9.85 -6.02
CA SER A 163 1.30 -8.78 -7.01
C SER A 163 1.38 -7.38 -6.40
N ASN A 164 1.56 -6.35 -7.24
CA ASN A 164 1.48 -4.95 -6.81
C ASN A 164 0.16 -4.65 -6.11
N ARG A 165 -0.93 -5.24 -6.63
CA ARG A 165 -2.26 -5.11 -6.04
C ARG A 165 -2.34 -5.56 -4.58
N SER A 166 -1.71 -6.69 -4.23
CA SER A 166 -1.72 -7.24 -2.87
C SER A 166 -1.00 -6.37 -1.84
N GLN A 167 -0.02 -5.56 -2.27
CA GLN A 167 0.79 -4.73 -1.36
C GLN A 167 0.01 -3.57 -0.73
N PHE A 168 -1.16 -3.26 -1.29
CA PHE A 168 -2.10 -2.29 -0.77
C PHE A 168 -2.93 -2.83 0.39
N SER A 169 -2.93 -4.15 0.62
CA SER A 169 -3.69 -4.76 1.72
C SER A 169 -3.25 -4.24 3.09
N PHE A 170 -4.23 -4.05 3.97
CA PHE A 170 -4.01 -3.85 5.40
C PHE A 170 -3.84 -5.19 6.15
N VAL A 171 -4.08 -6.34 5.51
CA VAL A 171 -3.86 -7.66 6.11
C VAL A 171 -2.41 -8.08 5.84
N THR A 172 -1.62 -8.28 6.90
CA THR A 172 -0.20 -8.67 6.76
C THR A 172 0.00 -9.96 5.97
N ASP A 173 -0.86 -10.94 6.20
CA ASP A 173 -0.84 -12.23 5.50
C ASP A 173 -0.98 -12.07 3.98
N ILE A 174 -1.86 -11.17 3.52
CA ILE A 174 -2.07 -10.92 2.08
C ILE A 174 -0.86 -10.19 1.47
N VAL A 175 -0.22 -9.30 2.22
CA VAL A 175 1.03 -8.66 1.77
C VAL A 175 2.16 -9.70 1.69
N ASP A 176 2.26 -10.57 2.69
CA ASP A 176 3.35 -11.54 2.88
C ASP A 176 3.21 -12.79 1.99
N HIS A 177 1.99 -13.17 1.62
CA HIS A 177 1.70 -14.40 0.88
C HIS A 177 0.97 -14.15 -0.44
N GLY A 178 0.45 -12.94 -0.65
CA GLY A 178 -0.27 -12.56 -1.85
C GLY A 178 -1.73 -12.97 -1.83
N ILE A 179 -2.44 -12.64 -2.91
CA ILE A 179 -3.82 -13.10 -3.13
C ILE A 179 -3.74 -14.57 -3.56
N SER A 180 -4.56 -15.44 -2.97
CA SER A 180 -4.54 -16.86 -3.36
C SER A 180 -4.99 -17.02 -4.81
N GLY A 181 -4.35 -17.93 -5.56
CA GLY A 181 -4.71 -18.19 -6.96
C GLY A 181 -6.16 -18.69 -7.12
N ALA A 182 -6.69 -19.40 -6.12
CA ALA A 182 -8.09 -19.81 -6.06
C ALA A 182 -9.04 -18.61 -5.88
N ALA A 183 -8.71 -17.65 -5.01
CA ALA A 183 -9.46 -16.40 -4.86
C ALA A 183 -9.43 -15.59 -6.17
N SER A 184 -8.25 -15.45 -6.80
CA SER A 184 -8.13 -14.75 -8.08
C SER A 184 -8.88 -15.44 -9.23
N GLN A 185 -8.93 -16.77 -9.27
CA GLN A 185 -9.71 -17.51 -10.27
C GLN A 185 -11.22 -17.40 -10.01
N ALA A 186 -11.65 -17.49 -8.76
CA ALA A 186 -13.04 -17.29 -8.37
C ALA A 186 -13.53 -15.85 -8.66
N ALA A 187 -12.66 -14.86 -8.45
CA ALA A 187 -12.89 -13.45 -8.75
C ALA A 187 -13.05 -13.14 -10.25
N SER A 188 -12.29 -13.85 -11.09
CA SER A 188 -12.24 -13.64 -12.54
C SER A 188 -13.22 -14.53 -13.33
N GLY A 189 -13.70 -15.63 -12.75
CA GLY A 189 -14.63 -16.59 -13.35
C GLY A 189 -16.11 -16.17 -13.30
N GLY A 190 -16.96 -16.85 -14.09
CA GLY A 190 -18.41 -16.63 -14.17
C GLY A 190 -19.23 -17.17 -12.98
N PHE A 191 -18.58 -17.81 -12.01
CA PHE A 191 -19.22 -18.44 -10.85
C PHE A 191 -19.41 -17.44 -9.70
N ARG A 192 -20.31 -16.47 -9.93
CA ARG A 192 -20.67 -15.35 -9.04
C ARG A 192 -21.06 -15.78 -7.61
N TRP A 193 -21.57 -17.00 -7.44
CA TRP A 193 -22.14 -17.49 -6.18
C TRP A 193 -21.18 -18.31 -5.32
N VAL A 194 -20.07 -18.79 -5.88
CA VAL A 194 -19.15 -19.70 -5.17
C VAL A 194 -17.99 -18.91 -4.53
N ALA A 195 -17.58 -17.78 -5.12
CA ALA A 195 -16.51 -16.94 -4.59
C ALA A 195 -16.82 -16.38 -3.19
N SER A 196 -18.08 -16.00 -2.93
CA SER A 196 -18.57 -15.52 -1.62
C SER A 196 -18.71 -16.64 -0.57
N LEU A 197 -18.72 -17.91 -0.99
CA LEU A 197 -18.83 -19.08 -0.11
C LEU A 197 -17.47 -19.70 0.23
N ILE A 198 -16.49 -19.62 -0.67
CA ILE A 198 -15.15 -20.23 -0.49
C ILE A 198 -14.15 -19.26 0.14
N VAL A 199 -14.23 -17.98 -0.20
CA VAL A 199 -13.37 -16.97 0.39
C VAL A 199 -14.26 -16.09 1.25
N PRO A 200 -14.42 -16.39 2.56
CA PRO A 200 -15.06 -15.44 3.45
C PRO A 200 -14.35 -14.10 3.24
N PRO A 201 -15.08 -12.99 3.02
CA PRO A 201 -14.47 -11.69 2.77
C PRO A 201 -13.41 -11.51 3.83
N ALA A 202 -12.15 -11.45 3.40
CA ALA A 202 -11.01 -11.66 4.27
C ALA A 202 -11.06 -10.61 5.37
N SER A 203 -11.67 -10.99 6.49
CA SER A 203 -11.61 -10.29 7.75
C SER A 203 -11.73 -8.76 7.68
N ALA A 204 -12.87 -8.25 7.19
CA ALA A 204 -13.24 -6.83 7.36
C ALA A 204 -13.10 -6.35 8.83
N ASN A 205 -13.07 -7.29 9.78
CA ASN A 205 -12.96 -7.12 11.23
C ASN A 205 -11.71 -7.69 11.93
N ARG A 206 -10.73 -8.34 11.28
CA ARG A 206 -9.63 -8.99 12.09
C ARG A 206 -8.80 -7.99 12.87
N GLU A 207 -8.59 -6.81 12.32
CA GLU A 207 -7.62 -5.87 12.87
C GLU A 207 -8.26 -4.67 13.59
N ASN A 208 -9.59 -4.51 13.61
CA ASN A 208 -10.27 -3.32 14.17
C ASN A 208 -9.58 -2.00 13.75
N LEU A 209 -9.21 -1.90 12.47
CA LEU A 209 -8.55 -0.71 11.93
C LEU A 209 -9.57 0.31 11.45
N ARG A 210 -9.44 1.54 11.94
CA ARG A 210 -10.19 2.72 11.50
C ARG A 210 -9.27 3.80 10.96
N GLU A 211 -9.86 4.89 10.45
CA GLU A 211 -9.12 6.03 9.87
C GLU A 211 -8.14 5.57 8.77
N ARG A 212 -8.53 4.54 7.98
CA ARG A 212 -7.65 3.90 7.00
C ARG A 212 -7.34 4.87 5.87
N ARG A 213 -6.06 5.06 5.59
CA ARG A 213 -5.56 5.92 4.52
C ARG A 213 -4.45 5.24 3.77
N VAL A 214 -4.46 5.40 2.46
CA VAL A 214 -3.42 4.91 1.56
C VAL A 214 -2.90 6.04 0.68
N GLU A 215 -1.58 6.17 0.62
CA GLU A 215 -0.89 7.15 -0.20
C GLU A 215 0.10 6.47 -1.16
N ILE A 216 -0.02 6.75 -2.46
CA ILE A 216 0.95 6.34 -3.49
C ILE A 216 1.94 7.47 -3.73
N LYS A 217 3.24 7.15 -3.71
CA LYS A 217 4.33 8.06 -4.08
C LYS A 217 5.35 7.40 -5.00
N PRO A 218 5.42 7.82 -6.28
CA PRO A 218 6.58 7.53 -7.11
C PRO A 218 7.85 8.16 -6.50
N TYR A 219 8.99 7.56 -6.76
CA TYR A 219 10.31 8.09 -6.40
C TYR A 219 11.34 7.78 -7.48
N GLN A 220 12.42 8.56 -7.46
CA GLN A 220 13.64 8.36 -8.22
C GLN A 220 14.79 8.65 -7.26
N THR A 221 15.76 7.75 -7.17
CA THR A 221 16.99 8.04 -6.43
C THR A 221 17.90 8.96 -7.23
N VAL A 222 18.68 9.75 -6.51
CA VAL A 222 19.77 10.55 -7.07
C VAL A 222 21.04 10.20 -6.31
N ALA A 223 22.09 9.79 -7.03
CA ALA A 223 23.31 9.25 -6.43
C ALA A 223 23.02 8.08 -5.45
N GLY A 224 22.05 7.25 -5.82
CA GLY A 224 21.65 6.04 -5.09
C GLY A 224 20.84 6.29 -3.82
N ILE A 225 20.30 7.49 -3.58
CA ILE A 225 19.44 7.79 -2.42
C ILE A 225 18.16 8.54 -2.84
N ALA A 226 17.01 8.15 -2.29
CA ALA A 226 15.78 8.95 -2.27
C ALA A 226 15.21 9.03 -0.85
N CYS A 227 14.86 10.24 -0.41
CA CYS A 227 14.14 10.47 0.84
C CYS A 227 12.70 10.84 0.50
N VAL A 228 11.76 9.89 0.61
CA VAL A 228 10.38 10.08 0.16
C VAL A 228 9.51 10.61 1.31
N PRO A 229 9.06 11.88 1.28
CA PRO A 229 8.36 12.47 2.41
C PRO A 229 6.86 12.16 2.38
N PHE A 230 6.28 11.84 3.53
CA PHE A 230 4.84 11.77 3.73
C PHE A 230 4.43 12.31 5.09
N ARG A 231 3.18 12.78 5.19
CA ARG A 231 2.65 13.40 6.41
C ARG A 231 1.64 12.47 7.06
N ILE A 232 1.82 12.24 8.35
CA ILE A 232 0.84 11.55 9.18
C ILE A 232 0.32 12.52 10.24
N SER A 233 -0.88 12.27 10.74
CA SER A 233 -1.30 12.85 12.02
C SER A 233 -0.94 11.87 13.13
N PRO A 234 -0.04 12.21 14.06
CA PRO A 234 0.28 11.38 15.23
C PRO A 234 -0.97 10.90 15.98
N ARG A 235 -0.99 9.61 16.34
CA ARG A 235 -2.08 8.95 17.11
C ARG A 235 -1.58 8.09 18.28
N GLY A 236 -0.33 8.28 18.74
CA GLY A 236 0.26 7.52 19.84
C GLY A 236 0.30 6.01 19.60
N THR A 237 0.15 5.21 20.66
CA THR A 237 0.22 3.73 20.65
C THR A 237 -0.72 3.04 19.66
N ALA A 238 -1.84 3.66 19.31
CA ALA A 238 -2.81 3.11 18.37
C ALA A 238 -2.41 3.33 16.90
N GLN A 239 -1.35 4.07 16.61
CA GLN A 239 -0.92 4.39 15.26
C GLN A 239 -0.37 3.14 14.56
N VAL A 240 -0.94 2.81 13.40
CA VAL A 240 -0.39 1.83 12.46
C VAL A 240 0.19 2.56 11.27
N ILE A 241 1.43 2.25 10.91
CA ILE A 241 2.10 2.76 9.70
C ILE A 241 2.73 1.58 9.01
N ARG A 242 2.43 1.42 7.72
CA ARG A 242 3.09 0.45 6.87
C ARG A 242 3.55 1.10 5.58
N VAL A 243 4.76 0.78 5.14
CA VAL A 243 5.31 1.30 3.88
C VAL A 243 5.88 0.15 3.08
N ASN A 244 5.41 -0.02 1.85
CA ASN A 244 5.86 -1.06 0.94
C ASN A 244 6.47 -0.42 -0.30
N ASP A 245 7.66 -0.84 -0.69
CA ASP A 245 8.28 -0.47 -1.96
C ASP A 245 7.87 -1.46 -3.06
N LEU A 246 7.11 -0.99 -4.05
CA LEU A 246 6.55 -1.83 -5.10
C LEU A 246 7.61 -2.33 -6.09
N ASP A 247 8.73 -1.62 -6.23
CA ASP A 247 9.79 -1.97 -7.20
C ASP A 247 10.85 -2.90 -6.62
N ARG A 248 10.98 -2.96 -5.29
CA ARG A 248 12.02 -3.74 -4.60
C ARG A 248 11.80 -5.25 -4.57
N ARG A 249 11.13 -5.81 -5.59
CA ARG A 249 10.90 -7.25 -5.70
C ARG A 249 11.99 -7.88 -6.54
N LYS A 250 13.06 -8.31 -5.89
CA LYS A 250 14.04 -9.20 -6.53
C LYS A 250 13.42 -10.58 -6.69
N GLN A 251 13.37 -11.07 -7.91
CA GLN A 251 13.05 -12.47 -8.19
C GLN A 251 14.16 -13.34 -7.59
N VAL A 252 13.80 -14.29 -6.73
CA VAL A 252 14.70 -15.30 -6.17
C VAL A 252 14.15 -16.68 -6.58
N GLY A 253 14.73 -17.27 -7.62
CA GLY A 253 14.18 -18.50 -8.22
C GLY A 253 12.86 -18.24 -8.97
N PHE A 254 11.82 -19.03 -8.67
CA PHE A 254 10.48 -18.90 -9.25
C PHE A 254 9.55 -17.97 -8.46
N ASP A 255 9.99 -17.46 -7.31
CA ASP A 255 9.21 -16.58 -6.43
C ASP A 255 9.81 -15.17 -6.43
N PHE A 256 8.95 -14.16 -6.29
CA PHE A 256 9.41 -12.81 -5.97
C PHE A 256 9.69 -12.78 -4.47
N GLY A 257 10.89 -12.29 -4.11
CA GLY A 257 11.25 -12.07 -2.71
C GLY A 257 10.20 -11.20 -2.01
N ARG A 258 10.03 -11.41 -0.70
CA ARG A 258 9.11 -10.59 0.10
C ARG A 258 9.40 -9.12 -0.14
N VAL A 259 8.35 -8.33 -0.38
CA VAL A 259 8.47 -6.88 -0.35
C VAL A 259 8.96 -6.48 1.03
N LYS A 260 10.04 -5.72 1.10
CA LYS A 260 10.49 -5.17 2.39
C LYS A 260 9.46 -4.13 2.81
N GLU A 261 8.64 -4.50 3.79
CA GLU A 261 7.62 -3.65 4.38
C GLU A 261 8.12 -3.16 5.74
N ILE A 262 8.09 -1.84 5.94
CA ILE A 262 8.21 -1.29 7.28
C ILE A 262 6.84 -1.41 7.95
N ARG A 263 6.80 -1.97 9.15
CA ARG A 263 5.59 -2.08 9.97
C ARG A 263 5.87 -1.42 11.32
N LEU A 264 5.16 -0.33 11.60
CA LEU A 264 5.15 0.33 12.89
C LEU A 264 3.75 0.30 13.47
N GLY A 265 3.68 0.20 14.79
CA GLY A 265 2.43 0.06 15.52
C GLY A 265 2.16 -1.37 15.97
N PRO A 266 1.09 -1.58 16.73
CA PRO A 266 0.71 -2.89 17.20
C PRO A 266 0.51 -3.85 16.03
N THR A 267 1.23 -4.97 16.06
CA THR A 267 1.07 -6.07 15.11
C THR A 267 -0.17 -6.85 15.48
N THR A 268 -1.19 -6.78 14.63
CA THR A 268 -2.37 -7.63 14.70
C THR A 268 -1.99 -9.02 14.18
N GLY A 269 -1.66 -9.93 15.10
CA GLY A 269 -1.26 -11.29 14.72
C GLY A 269 -0.54 -12.11 15.79
N GLY A 270 -0.67 -11.80 17.08
CA GLY A 270 -0.42 -12.76 18.14
C GLY A 270 -1.76 -13.34 18.57
N GLU A 271 -1.94 -14.66 18.48
CA GLU A 271 -2.85 -15.31 19.42
C GLU A 271 -2.38 -14.98 20.86
N PRO A 272 -3.29 -14.86 21.83
CA PRO A 272 -2.90 -14.86 23.24
C PRO A 272 -2.11 -16.12 23.61
#